data_AF-A0A517MIW3-F1
#
_entry.id   AF-A0A517MIW3-F1
#
_cell.length_a   1.000
_cell.length_b   1.000
_cell.length_c   1.000
_cell.angle_alpha   90.00
_cell.angle_beta   90.00
_cell.angle_gamma   90.00
#
_symmetry.space_group_name_H-M   'P 1'
#
loop_
_entity.id
_entity.type
_entity.pdbx_description
1 polymer ?
#
loop_
_entity_poly.entity_id
_entity_poly.type
_entity_poly.pdbx_seq_one_letter_code
_entity_poly.pdbx_strand_id
1 'polypeptide(L)'
;MILFHRIPSLRIARSPSWSFSKSAACLFCLLASAGIWSEPLRAAEPKEEDFYEITSFEIPDGVVLEACGFQLMPDGRLAIASRRGEIWMVTDPFAKSVPAANFKRFAQGLHEPLSLDYEDGWLYVTQRPELSRIKDEDGDGSADVFETVNDEWGISGDYHEYAFGSKADKNGDRWIVLCLTGSFSSKVPYRGWCVRITPDGKLVPTTSGIRSPGGIRQNAAGDMFYTDNQGPWNGVCGLKHLIPGKFAGHPGGFEWYKLATESMGPQPPKPKSDSRIMTEAARIEEFEPPAVLFPYPAMGQSASGIVCDTTDGKFGPFENQMFVADQSHSTVMRVYLEKVQGHYQGACFPFRAGFGSGNVGLEMSPDGSMFVGGTNRGWGARGPKPFAVERMNWTGKTPFEILEMRAIEGGFELVLTEPAKADSLKGTDNFAMKTYTYIYREQYGSPAVDETVPKITDVQLSADGLHVVLKIDGLQIGHVHELTVTGLLNKAGNPLLHPKAYYTLNYLP
;
A
#
# COMPACT_ATOMS: atom_id res chain seq x y z
N MET A 1 -8.02 -9.77 27.13
CA MET A 1 -8.42 -10.89 28.01
C MET A 1 -9.90 -11.17 27.78
N ILE A 2 -10.21 -12.08 26.86
CA ILE A 2 -11.56 -12.55 26.55
C ILE A 2 -11.45 -14.07 26.38
N LEU A 3 -12.07 -14.82 27.30
CA LEU A 3 -12.10 -16.28 27.33
C LEU A 3 -13.18 -16.82 26.39
N PHE A 4 -12.85 -17.81 25.55
CA PHE A 4 -13.83 -18.70 24.92
C PHE A 4 -13.67 -20.13 25.47
N HIS A 5 -14.77 -20.69 25.97
CA HIS A 5 -14.89 -22.07 26.45
C HIS A 5 -15.02 -23.07 25.30
N ARG A 6 -14.30 -24.20 25.42
CA ARG A 6 -14.43 -25.41 24.57
C ARG A 6 -15.60 -26.28 25.03
N ILE A 7 -16.34 -26.85 24.09
CA ILE A 7 -17.28 -27.97 24.29
C ILE A 7 -16.72 -29.20 23.53
N PRO A 8 -16.72 -30.42 24.11
CA PRO A 8 -16.08 -31.59 23.51
C PRO A 8 -17.00 -32.43 22.62
N SER A 9 -16.34 -33.17 21.72
CA SER A 9 -16.81 -34.12 20.71
C SER A 9 -17.51 -35.37 21.26
N LEU A 10 -18.48 -35.91 20.52
CA LEU A 10 -18.99 -37.28 20.66
C LEU A 10 -18.64 -38.14 19.43
N ARG A 11 -18.00 -39.29 19.70
CA ARG A 11 -17.80 -40.42 18.78
C ARG A 11 -18.97 -41.40 18.92
N ILE A 12 -19.49 -41.94 17.83
CA ILE A 12 -20.23 -43.23 17.83
C ILE A 12 -19.80 -44.08 16.62
N ALA A 13 -19.79 -45.38 16.85
CA ALA A 13 -19.03 -46.42 16.17
C ALA A 13 -19.78 -47.19 15.06
N ARG A 14 -18.93 -47.80 14.21
CA ARG A 14 -18.99 -49.04 13.39
C ARG A 14 -20.33 -49.75 13.07
N SER A 15 -20.36 -50.14 11.79
CA SER A 15 -21.20 -51.07 11.01
C SER A 15 -21.55 -52.43 11.63
N PRO A 16 -22.46 -53.20 11.00
CA PRO A 16 -21.98 -54.25 10.10
C PRO A 16 -22.71 -54.37 8.75
N SER A 17 -21.94 -54.92 7.80
CA SER A 17 -22.26 -55.46 6.47
C SER A 17 -23.52 -56.32 6.40
N TRP A 18 -24.08 -56.48 5.19
CA TRP A 18 -24.52 -57.75 4.58
C TRP A 18 -24.50 -57.62 3.04
N SER A 19 -23.99 -58.65 2.38
CA SER A 19 -23.90 -58.81 0.92
C SER A 19 -25.01 -59.71 0.41
N PHE A 20 -25.64 -59.42 -0.74
CA PHE A 20 -26.21 -60.46 -1.62
C PHE A 20 -26.35 -60.00 -3.08
N SER A 21 -25.66 -60.74 -3.96
CA SER A 21 -26.03 -61.26 -5.28
C SER A 21 -26.86 -60.44 -6.30
N LYS A 22 -26.18 -60.18 -7.43
CA LYS A 22 -26.59 -60.23 -8.85
C LYS A 22 -28.06 -60.58 -9.18
N SER A 23 -28.66 -59.77 -10.05
CA SER A 23 -29.50 -60.21 -11.17
C SER A 23 -29.64 -59.10 -12.23
N ALA A 24 -29.50 -59.49 -13.50
CA ALA A 24 -29.53 -58.63 -14.67
C ALA A 24 -30.97 -58.32 -15.12
N ALA A 25 -31.20 -57.15 -15.69
CA ALA A 25 -32.39 -56.88 -16.51
C ALA A 25 -32.08 -55.87 -17.63
N CYS A 26 -32.51 -56.26 -18.82
CA CYS A 26 -32.42 -55.65 -20.15
C CYS A 26 -32.54 -54.12 -20.21
N LEU A 27 -31.64 -53.47 -20.95
CA LEU A 27 -31.80 -52.08 -21.41
C LEU A 27 -32.13 -52.08 -22.91
N PHE A 28 -33.36 -51.67 -23.23
CA PHE A 28 -33.79 -51.36 -24.59
C PHE A 28 -33.10 -50.07 -25.07
N CYS A 29 -32.51 -50.13 -26.27
CA CYS A 29 -31.93 -48.98 -26.95
C CYS A 29 -33.03 -48.02 -27.44
N LEU A 30 -33.09 -46.82 -26.87
CA LEU A 30 -33.78 -45.67 -27.45
C LEU A 30 -32.72 -44.66 -27.91
N LEU A 31 -32.47 -44.64 -29.21
CA LEU A 31 -31.67 -43.62 -29.88
C LEU A 31 -32.46 -42.30 -29.89
N ALA A 32 -32.32 -41.51 -28.83
CA ALA A 32 -32.67 -40.09 -28.86
C ALA A 32 -31.47 -39.33 -29.44
N SER A 33 -31.62 -38.82 -30.66
CA SER A 33 -30.73 -37.82 -31.24
C SER A 33 -30.89 -36.50 -30.49
N ALA A 34 -30.26 -36.41 -29.32
CA ALA A 34 -30.05 -35.15 -28.64
C ALA A 34 -28.97 -34.39 -29.42
N GLY A 35 -29.38 -33.37 -30.18
CA GLY A 35 -28.45 -32.37 -30.69
C GLY A 35 -27.77 -31.72 -29.49
N ILE A 36 -26.50 -32.07 -29.28
CA ILE A 36 -25.64 -31.40 -28.30
C ILE A 36 -25.33 -30.04 -28.92
N TRP A 37 -26.15 -29.04 -28.59
CA TRP A 37 -25.75 -27.65 -28.71
C TRP A 37 -24.65 -27.46 -27.66
N SER A 38 -23.40 -27.54 -28.08
CA SER A 38 -22.29 -27.08 -27.26
C SER A 38 -22.46 -25.58 -27.12
N GLU A 39 -22.94 -25.10 -25.98
CA GLU A 39 -22.72 -23.71 -25.62
C GLU A 39 -21.20 -23.47 -25.70
N PRO A 40 -20.73 -22.42 -26.40
CA PRO A 40 -19.31 -22.13 -26.42
C PRO A 40 -18.86 -21.97 -24.97
N LEU A 41 -17.86 -22.76 -24.55
CA LEU A 41 -17.24 -22.59 -23.24
C LEU A 41 -16.81 -21.14 -23.12
N ARG A 42 -17.51 -20.36 -22.29
CA ARG A 42 -17.09 -19.01 -21.92
C ARG A 42 -15.70 -19.15 -21.30
N ALA A 43 -14.71 -18.46 -21.87
CA ALA A 43 -13.38 -18.40 -21.28
C ALA A 43 -13.49 -17.99 -19.81
N ALA A 44 -12.65 -18.59 -18.95
CA ALA A 44 -12.60 -18.22 -17.55
C ALA A 44 -12.31 -16.72 -17.44
N GLU A 45 -12.95 -16.04 -16.47
CA GLU A 45 -12.70 -14.63 -16.26
C GLU A 45 -11.23 -14.42 -15.84
N PRO A 46 -10.55 -13.39 -16.38
CA PRO A 46 -9.15 -13.12 -16.04
C PRO A 46 -8.96 -12.91 -14.53
N LYS A 47 -7.82 -13.34 -14.02
CA LYS A 47 -7.41 -13.17 -12.62
C LYS A 47 -6.15 -12.34 -12.53
N GLU A 48 -5.90 -11.77 -11.35
CA GLU A 48 -4.70 -10.97 -11.10
C GLU A 48 -3.39 -11.70 -11.47
N GLU A 49 -3.30 -13.00 -11.15
CA GLU A 49 -2.13 -13.84 -11.42
C GLU A 49 -1.84 -14.08 -12.90
N ASP A 50 -2.81 -13.84 -13.79
CA ASP A 50 -2.60 -13.90 -15.24
C ASP A 50 -1.71 -12.74 -15.74
N PHE A 51 -1.68 -11.64 -14.99
CA PHE A 51 -1.01 -10.38 -15.34
C PHE A 51 0.20 -10.09 -14.44
N TYR A 52 0.16 -10.51 -13.17
CA TYR A 52 1.22 -10.29 -12.19
C TYR A 52 1.53 -11.57 -11.41
N GLU A 53 2.63 -12.21 -11.79
CA GLU A 53 3.13 -13.43 -11.15
C GLU A 53 3.88 -13.09 -9.86
N ILE A 54 3.68 -13.90 -8.81
CA ILE A 54 4.41 -13.77 -7.54
C ILE A 54 5.39 -14.95 -7.42
N THR A 55 6.68 -14.64 -7.31
CA THR A 55 7.76 -15.59 -7.01
C THR A 55 8.14 -15.47 -5.54
N SER A 56 7.92 -16.50 -4.73
CA SER A 56 8.41 -16.52 -3.34
C SER A 56 9.89 -16.93 -3.28
N PHE A 57 10.65 -16.30 -2.38
CA PHE A 57 12.05 -16.64 -2.13
C PHE A 57 12.12 -17.73 -1.07
N GLU A 58 13.08 -18.65 -1.21
CA GLU A 58 13.36 -19.66 -0.19
C GLU A 58 14.29 -19.05 0.85
N ILE A 59 13.75 -18.73 2.02
CA ILE A 59 14.50 -18.15 3.13
C ILE A 59 15.29 -19.28 3.83
N PRO A 60 16.58 -19.07 4.20
CA PRO A 60 17.37 -20.10 4.88
C PRO A 60 16.74 -20.65 6.15
N ASP A 61 16.95 -21.94 6.39
CA ASP A 61 16.46 -22.63 7.59
C ASP A 61 16.94 -21.94 8.88
N GLY A 62 16.01 -21.75 9.82
CA GLY A 62 16.28 -21.08 11.09
C GLY A 62 16.32 -19.55 11.04
N VAL A 63 16.20 -18.93 9.87
CA VAL A 63 16.17 -17.48 9.71
C VAL A 63 14.72 -16.96 9.79
N VAL A 64 14.48 -16.04 10.72
CA VAL A 64 13.21 -15.30 10.83
C VAL A 64 13.37 -13.94 10.16
N LEU A 65 13.23 -13.92 8.83
CA LEU A 65 13.70 -12.77 8.05
C LEU A 65 12.85 -11.51 8.25
N GLU A 66 11.52 -11.61 8.30
CA GLU A 66 10.62 -10.45 8.50
C GLU A 66 11.08 -9.19 7.75
N ALA A 67 11.12 -9.29 6.42
CA ALA A 67 11.69 -8.27 5.57
C ALA A 67 10.83 -7.00 5.55
N CYS A 68 11.43 -5.86 5.87
CA CYS A 68 10.75 -4.56 5.92
C CYS A 68 11.41 -3.48 5.08
N GLY A 69 12.71 -3.59 4.79
CA GLY A 69 13.44 -2.66 3.93
C GLY A 69 14.20 -3.41 2.83
N PHE A 70 14.35 -2.77 1.67
CA PHE A 70 14.98 -3.33 0.50
C PHE A 70 15.83 -2.28 -0.19
N GLN A 71 16.95 -2.69 -0.77
CA GLN A 71 17.75 -1.86 -1.65
C GLN A 71 18.40 -2.74 -2.72
N LEU A 72 18.10 -2.46 -3.99
CA LEU A 72 18.85 -3.06 -5.09
C LEU A 72 20.23 -2.40 -5.18
N MET A 73 21.27 -3.19 -5.03
CA MET A 73 22.65 -2.73 -5.05
C MET A 73 23.14 -2.54 -6.49
N PRO A 74 24.13 -1.67 -6.75
CA PRO A 74 24.66 -1.45 -8.11
C PRO A 74 25.24 -2.71 -8.78
N ASP A 75 25.67 -3.68 -7.98
CA ASP A 75 26.19 -4.97 -8.45
C ASP A 75 25.10 -6.01 -8.77
N GLY A 76 23.82 -5.63 -8.66
CA GLY A 76 22.67 -6.48 -8.94
C GLY A 76 22.20 -7.36 -7.77
N ARG A 77 22.89 -7.35 -6.63
CA ARG A 77 22.40 -8.00 -5.40
C ARG A 77 21.25 -7.21 -4.79
N LEU A 78 20.37 -7.89 -4.07
CA LEU A 78 19.32 -7.26 -3.27
C LEU A 78 19.70 -7.28 -1.79
N ALA A 79 19.86 -6.10 -1.19
CA ALA A 79 19.95 -5.97 0.27
C ALA A 79 18.55 -5.99 0.88
N ILE A 80 18.38 -6.76 1.96
CA ILE A 80 17.11 -6.93 2.68
C ILE A 80 17.35 -6.64 4.16
N ALA A 81 16.67 -5.63 4.69
CA ALA A 81 16.63 -5.34 6.11
C ALA A 81 15.59 -6.22 6.80
N SER A 82 16.06 -6.99 7.77
CA SER A 82 15.25 -7.77 8.67
C SER A 82 14.86 -6.96 9.89
N ARG A 83 13.57 -7.01 10.24
CA ARG A 83 13.07 -6.48 11.52
C ARG A 83 13.76 -7.10 12.75
N ARG A 84 14.53 -8.19 12.60
CA ARG A 84 15.36 -8.81 13.65
C ARG A 84 16.69 -8.11 13.90
N GLY A 85 17.03 -7.06 13.17
CA GLY A 85 18.30 -6.37 13.35
C GLY A 85 19.44 -6.90 12.46
N GLU A 86 19.09 -7.48 11.31
CA GLU A 86 20.04 -8.03 10.35
C GLU A 86 19.84 -7.39 8.97
N ILE A 87 20.90 -7.39 8.17
CA ILE A 87 20.82 -7.11 6.73
C ILE A 87 21.36 -8.34 6.00
N TRP A 88 20.61 -8.78 5.00
CA TRP A 88 20.94 -9.93 4.17
C TRP A 88 21.16 -9.48 2.72
N MET A 89 22.20 -9.99 2.08
CA MET A 89 22.46 -9.82 0.66
C MET A 89 21.98 -11.04 -0.10
N VAL A 90 21.17 -10.82 -1.13
CA VAL A 90 20.63 -11.88 -1.99
C VAL A 90 21.24 -11.76 -3.38
N THR A 91 21.94 -12.80 -3.82
CA THR A 91 22.44 -12.90 -5.20
C THR A 91 21.34 -13.37 -6.15
N ASP A 92 21.42 -12.97 -7.42
CA ASP A 92 20.45 -13.31 -8.47
C ASP A 92 18.98 -13.14 -8.07
N PRO A 93 18.57 -11.99 -7.48
CA PRO A 93 17.21 -11.80 -6.98
C PRO A 93 16.15 -11.83 -8.08
N PHE A 94 16.58 -11.79 -9.35
CA PHE A 94 15.71 -11.84 -10.52
C PHE A 94 15.54 -13.25 -11.13
N ALA A 95 16.22 -14.26 -10.58
CA ALA A 95 16.10 -15.64 -11.05
C ALA A 95 14.66 -16.16 -10.94
N LYS A 96 14.30 -17.14 -11.78
CA LYS A 96 12.98 -17.81 -11.74
C LYS A 96 12.70 -18.47 -10.37
N SER A 97 13.75 -18.88 -9.68
CA SER A 97 13.73 -19.39 -8.31
C SER A 97 14.91 -18.82 -7.56
N VAL A 98 14.70 -18.38 -6.32
CA VAL A 98 15.75 -17.81 -5.46
C VAL A 98 15.90 -18.75 -4.25
N PRO A 99 16.84 -19.72 -4.29
CA PRO A 99 17.02 -20.70 -3.23
C PRO A 99 17.72 -20.08 -2.01
N ALA A 100 17.65 -20.77 -0.86
CA ALA A 100 18.30 -20.34 0.38
C ALA A 100 19.81 -20.06 0.24
N ALA A 101 20.49 -20.77 -0.67
CA ALA A 101 21.92 -20.59 -0.93
C ALA A 101 22.30 -19.20 -1.48
N ASN A 102 21.32 -18.43 -1.98
CA ASN A 102 21.55 -17.08 -2.50
C ASN A 102 21.61 -16.02 -1.39
N PHE A 103 21.27 -16.38 -0.15
CA PHE A 103 21.26 -15.46 0.98
C PHE A 103 22.57 -15.53 1.75
N LYS A 104 23.22 -14.38 1.93
CA LYS A 104 24.35 -14.20 2.84
C LYS A 104 24.06 -13.06 3.80
N ARG A 105 24.23 -13.28 5.11
CA ARG A 105 24.09 -12.20 6.09
C ARG A 105 25.25 -11.22 5.92
N PHE A 106 24.92 -9.95 5.78
CA PHE A 106 25.85 -8.85 5.58
C PHE A 106 26.11 -8.08 6.88
N ALA A 107 25.07 -7.82 7.67
CA ALA A 107 25.19 -7.14 8.95
C ALA A 107 24.22 -7.73 9.99
N GLN A 108 24.54 -7.52 11.27
CA GLN A 108 23.68 -7.88 12.40
C GLN A 108 23.91 -6.93 13.58
N GLY A 109 22.98 -6.92 14.55
CA GLY A 109 23.07 -6.08 15.75
C GLY A 109 22.38 -4.72 15.62
N LEU A 110 21.61 -4.51 14.54
CA LEU A 110 20.85 -3.29 14.29
C LEU A 110 19.55 -3.27 15.11
N HIS A 111 19.04 -2.10 15.43
CA HIS A 111 17.81 -1.93 16.20
C HIS A 111 16.61 -1.75 15.27
N GLU A 112 16.04 -2.87 14.84
CA GLU A 112 14.83 -2.90 14.00
C GLU A 112 14.96 -2.01 12.74
N PRO A 113 15.85 -2.36 11.80
CA PRO A 113 15.99 -1.61 10.56
C PRO A 113 14.76 -1.82 9.67
N LEU A 114 14.19 -0.71 9.17
CA LEU A 114 12.95 -0.73 8.38
C LEU A 114 13.11 -0.10 7.00
N SER A 115 14.22 0.58 6.72
CA SER A 115 14.45 1.19 5.40
C SER A 115 15.93 1.16 5.06
N LEU A 116 16.21 0.97 3.77
CA LEU A 116 17.54 0.93 3.20
C LEU A 116 17.63 1.93 2.05
N ASP A 117 18.81 2.49 1.87
CA ASP A 117 19.17 3.34 0.73
C ASP A 117 20.66 3.12 0.42
N TYR A 118 21.11 3.42 -0.80
CA TYR A 118 22.50 3.27 -1.19
C TYR A 118 23.02 4.51 -1.92
N GLU A 119 24.15 5.03 -1.46
CA GLU A 119 24.81 6.20 -2.04
C GLU A 119 26.32 6.11 -1.80
N ASP A 120 27.12 6.41 -2.82
CA ASP A 120 28.59 6.54 -2.72
C ASP A 120 29.33 5.41 -1.97
N GLY A 121 28.95 4.16 -2.23
CA GLY A 121 29.59 2.99 -1.61
C GLY A 121 29.01 2.61 -0.25
N TRP A 122 28.11 3.41 0.31
CA TRP A 122 27.51 3.20 1.61
C TRP A 122 26.08 2.70 1.50
N LEU A 123 25.75 1.70 2.31
CA LEU A 123 24.37 1.31 2.57
C LEU A 123 23.87 2.12 3.77
N TYR A 124 22.93 3.01 3.54
CA TYR A 124 22.26 3.77 4.58
C TYR A 124 21.11 2.94 5.17
N VAL A 125 20.96 2.98 6.48
CA VAL A 125 20.03 2.15 7.24
C VAL A 125 19.25 3.05 8.18
N THR A 126 17.94 3.16 7.96
CA THR A 126 17.05 3.77 8.96
C THR A 126 16.65 2.68 9.94
N GLN A 127 17.14 2.83 11.16
CA GLN A 127 16.79 2.00 12.30
C GLN A 127 16.13 2.86 13.38
N ARG A 128 15.58 2.21 14.40
CA ARG A 128 14.71 2.89 15.37
C ARG A 128 15.36 4.12 16.08
N PRO A 129 16.63 4.05 16.51
CA PRO A 129 17.27 5.17 17.20
C PRO A 129 18.04 6.13 16.30
N GLU A 130 18.40 5.73 15.07
CA GLU A 130 19.34 6.51 14.25
C GLU A 130 19.24 6.19 12.75
N LEU A 131 19.83 7.08 11.94
CA LEU A 131 20.24 6.81 10.57
C LEU A 131 21.71 6.46 10.63
N SER A 132 22.05 5.25 10.17
CA SER A 132 23.44 4.80 10.06
C SER A 132 23.83 4.66 8.61
N ARG A 133 25.13 4.65 8.34
CA ARG A 133 25.71 4.16 7.10
C ARG A 133 26.67 3.02 7.40
N ILE A 134 26.62 1.99 6.57
CA ILE A 134 27.42 0.77 6.75
C ILE A 134 28.09 0.38 5.43
N LYS A 135 29.29 -0.19 5.51
CA LYS A 135 30.03 -0.71 4.34
C LYS A 135 30.89 -1.91 4.70
N ASP A 136 31.15 -2.70 3.68
CA ASP A 136 32.20 -3.72 3.62
C ASP A 136 33.46 -3.04 3.08
N GLU A 137 34.50 -2.94 3.92
CA GLU A 137 35.74 -2.24 3.55
C GLU A 137 36.80 -3.18 2.95
N ASP A 138 36.78 -4.46 3.31
CA ASP A 138 37.78 -5.44 2.89
C ASP A 138 37.32 -6.36 1.74
N GLY A 139 36.04 -6.29 1.38
CA GLY A 139 35.42 -7.01 0.26
C GLY A 139 35.06 -8.46 0.59
N ASP A 140 35.03 -8.87 1.85
CA ASP A 140 34.71 -10.25 2.24
C ASP A 140 33.21 -10.59 2.10
N GLY A 141 32.36 -9.59 1.83
CA GLY A 141 30.92 -9.68 1.71
C GLY A 141 30.16 -9.51 3.03
N SER A 142 30.78 -8.94 4.05
CA SER A 142 30.23 -8.61 5.38
C SER A 142 30.53 -7.14 5.70
N ALA A 143 29.66 -6.48 6.47
CA ALA A 143 29.92 -5.10 6.89
C ALA A 143 30.88 -5.06 8.08
N ASP A 144 31.92 -4.22 7.99
CA ASP A 144 32.91 -4.02 9.05
C ASP A 144 32.92 -2.59 9.59
N VAL A 145 32.36 -1.64 8.84
CA VAL A 145 32.31 -0.24 9.22
C VAL A 145 30.86 0.19 9.41
N PHE A 146 30.58 0.75 10.59
CA PHE A 146 29.28 1.27 10.98
C PHE A 146 29.46 2.68 11.51
N GLU A 147 28.74 3.63 10.93
CA GLU A 147 28.79 5.03 11.36
C GLU A 147 27.38 5.57 11.56
N THR A 148 27.15 6.19 12.72
CA THR A 148 25.95 6.99 12.96
C THR A 148 26.04 8.27 12.14
N VAL A 149 25.06 8.48 11.25
CA VAL A 149 24.91 9.73 10.48
C VAL A 149 24.14 10.75 11.32
N ASN A 150 23.06 10.32 11.98
CA ASN A 150 22.29 11.14 12.90
C ASN A 150 21.45 10.28 13.86
N ASP A 151 21.40 10.66 15.14
CA ASP A 151 20.62 10.02 16.20
C ASP A 151 19.86 11.06 17.08
N GLU A 152 19.62 12.26 16.54
CA GLU A 152 19.09 13.38 17.32
C GLU A 152 17.59 13.24 17.64
N TRP A 153 16.88 12.28 17.05
CA TRP A 153 15.51 11.94 17.46
C TRP A 153 15.51 10.97 18.63
N GLY A 154 14.63 11.20 19.61
CA GLY A 154 14.64 10.39 20.82
C GLY A 154 13.96 9.04 20.66
N ILE A 155 14.34 8.07 21.50
CA ILE A 155 13.65 6.80 21.71
C ILE A 155 13.44 6.57 23.21
N SER A 156 12.23 6.17 23.61
CA SER A 156 11.88 5.87 25.01
C SER A 156 12.01 4.38 25.35
N GLY A 157 12.14 3.52 24.34
CA GLY A 157 12.12 2.06 24.47
C GLY A 157 10.73 1.47 24.25
N ASP A 158 9.71 2.29 24.00
CA ASP A 158 8.39 1.81 23.58
C ASP A 158 8.48 1.08 22.24
N TYR A 159 7.75 -0.03 22.14
CA TYR A 159 7.80 -0.90 20.97
C TYR A 159 7.24 -0.25 19.69
N HIS A 160 6.36 0.74 19.82
CA HIS A 160 5.69 1.43 18.70
C HIS A 160 6.43 2.68 18.21
N GLU A 161 7.72 2.83 18.51
CA GLU A 161 8.52 3.98 18.08
C GLU A 161 9.27 3.73 16.76
N TYR A 162 8.57 3.22 15.74
CA TYR A 162 9.13 2.95 14.42
C TYR A 162 9.71 4.20 13.74
N ALA A 163 10.73 3.98 12.91
CA ALA A 163 11.30 4.98 12.01
C ALA A 163 11.38 4.38 10.59
N PHE A 164 10.75 5.03 9.62
CA PHE A 164 10.84 4.67 8.21
C PHE A 164 11.52 5.79 7.44
N GLY A 165 12.51 5.43 6.64
CA GLY A 165 13.34 6.36 5.88
C GLY A 165 13.07 6.30 4.37
N SER A 166 13.18 7.44 3.70
CA SER A 166 13.20 7.49 2.24
C SER A 166 14.58 7.15 1.70
N LYS A 167 14.65 6.90 0.39
CA LYS A 167 15.88 7.12 -0.36
C LYS A 167 16.23 8.62 -0.38
N ALA A 168 17.49 8.94 -0.65
CA ALA A 168 17.92 10.32 -0.82
C ALA A 168 17.07 11.04 -1.89
N ASP A 169 16.60 12.25 -1.56
CA ASP A 169 15.91 13.11 -2.52
C ASP A 169 16.91 13.80 -3.46
N LYS A 170 16.42 14.68 -4.34
CA LYS A 170 17.27 15.41 -5.31
C LYS A 170 18.34 16.32 -4.68
N ASN A 171 18.20 16.66 -3.40
CA ASN A 171 19.18 17.44 -2.65
C ASN A 171 20.13 16.55 -1.83
N GLY A 172 19.93 15.23 -1.86
CA GLY A 172 20.61 14.26 -1.01
C GLY A 172 20.00 14.13 0.39
N ASP A 173 18.86 14.78 0.67
CA ASP A 173 18.20 14.69 1.97
C ASP A 173 17.48 13.34 2.11
N ARG A 174 17.62 12.70 3.27
CA ARG A 174 16.82 11.51 3.63
C ARG A 174 15.71 11.89 4.59
N TRP A 175 14.48 11.56 4.22
CA TRP A 175 13.30 11.89 5.01
C TRP A 175 12.94 10.72 5.93
N ILE A 176 12.66 11.00 7.19
CA ILE A 176 12.38 9.98 8.20
C ILE A 176 11.06 10.32 8.89
N VAL A 177 10.07 9.44 8.73
CA VAL A 177 8.80 9.53 9.45
C VAL A 177 8.88 8.76 10.77
N LEU A 178 8.64 9.46 11.87
CA LEU A 178 8.80 8.94 13.23
C LEU A 178 7.44 8.69 13.85
N CYS A 179 7.16 7.42 14.16
CA CYS A 179 5.93 7.00 14.81
C CYS A 179 5.78 7.67 16.19
N LEU A 180 4.54 7.95 16.60
CA LEU A 180 4.24 8.32 17.98
C LEU A 180 4.58 7.17 18.93
N THR A 181 4.96 7.50 20.16
CA THR A 181 5.08 6.55 21.27
C THR A 181 3.72 5.86 21.50
N GLY A 182 3.71 4.53 21.40
CA GLY A 182 2.49 3.72 21.45
C GLY A 182 1.51 3.94 20.27
N SER A 183 1.86 4.74 19.26
CA SER A 183 0.93 5.28 18.25
C SER A 183 -0.16 6.24 18.81
N PHE A 184 0.06 6.84 20.00
CA PHE A 184 -0.90 7.74 20.66
C PHE A 184 -0.31 9.07 21.13
N SER A 185 0.91 9.05 21.66
CA SER A 185 1.51 10.20 22.35
C SER A 185 2.94 10.44 21.92
N SER A 186 3.52 11.56 22.30
CA SER A 186 4.91 11.87 22.00
C SER A 186 5.67 12.03 23.32
N LYS A 187 6.60 11.11 23.62
CA LYS A 187 7.31 11.08 24.92
C LYS A 187 8.76 11.57 24.84
N VAL A 188 9.33 11.56 23.66
CA VAL A 188 10.71 11.92 23.38
C VAL A 188 10.77 12.73 22.07
N PRO A 189 11.84 13.52 21.84
CA PRO A 189 11.92 14.44 20.71
C PRO A 189 11.48 13.84 19.38
N TYR A 190 10.66 14.61 18.66
CA TYR A 190 10.21 14.36 17.28
C TYR A 190 9.34 13.11 17.04
N ARG A 191 8.87 12.39 18.07
CA ARG A 191 7.84 11.35 17.85
C ARG A 191 6.56 11.99 17.32
N GLY A 192 6.04 11.49 16.21
CA GLY A 192 4.92 12.08 15.46
C GLY A 192 5.31 13.20 14.49
N TRP A 193 6.55 13.19 14.00
CA TRP A 193 7.08 14.15 13.02
C TRP A 193 7.75 13.44 11.84
N CYS A 194 7.87 14.15 10.72
CA CYS A 194 8.91 13.89 9.74
C CYS A 194 10.09 14.81 9.98
N VAL A 195 11.29 14.24 9.94
CA VAL A 195 12.56 14.98 9.90
C VAL A 195 13.26 14.70 8.58
N ARG A 196 14.15 15.59 8.15
CA ARG A 196 15.11 15.35 7.07
C ARG A 196 16.51 15.30 7.66
N ILE A 197 17.32 14.36 7.19
CA ILE A 197 18.75 14.32 7.45
C ILE A 197 19.45 14.75 6.17
N THR A 198 20.18 15.86 6.24
CA THR A 198 20.93 16.40 5.10
C THR A 198 22.17 15.56 4.79
N PRO A 199 22.82 15.72 3.62
CA PRO A 199 24.04 14.97 3.28
C PRO A 199 25.18 15.09 4.30
N ASP A 200 25.27 16.22 5.00
CA ASP A 200 26.24 16.49 6.08
C ASP A 200 25.77 15.99 7.46
N GLY A 201 24.65 15.27 7.54
CA GLY A 201 24.16 14.60 8.75
C GLY A 201 23.32 15.47 9.68
N LYS A 202 22.92 16.68 9.26
CA LYS A 202 22.12 17.58 10.09
C LYS A 202 20.64 17.19 10.05
N LEU A 203 20.00 17.15 11.23
CA LEU A 203 18.56 16.98 11.35
C LEU A 203 17.82 18.30 11.12
N VAL A 204 16.81 18.26 10.25
CA VAL A 204 15.89 19.38 9.97
C VAL A 204 14.45 18.90 10.21
N PRO A 205 13.77 19.38 11.27
CA PRO A 205 12.35 19.11 11.46
C PRO A 205 11.56 19.66 10.28
N THR A 206 10.75 18.82 9.62
CA THR A 206 10.21 19.12 8.29
C THR A 206 8.68 19.10 8.22
N THR A 207 8.02 18.13 8.84
CA THR A 207 6.55 18.14 8.98
C THR A 207 6.15 17.65 10.37
N SER A 208 5.05 18.17 10.93
CA SER A 208 4.45 17.60 12.14
C SER A 208 3.20 16.80 11.79
N GLY A 209 2.65 16.04 12.73
CA GLY A 209 1.31 15.49 12.58
C GLY A 209 1.22 14.03 12.17
N ILE A 210 2.30 13.29 12.33
CA ILE A 210 2.38 11.87 12.01
C ILE A 210 1.86 11.05 13.20
N ARG A 211 1.12 9.97 12.92
CA ARG A 211 0.68 9.04 13.96
C ARG A 211 1.48 7.75 13.96
N SER A 212 1.22 6.90 12.98
CA SER A 212 1.71 5.53 12.91
C SER A 212 2.02 5.19 11.46
N PRO A 213 3.19 5.64 10.97
CA PRO A 213 3.56 5.46 9.58
C PRO A 213 3.80 3.98 9.26
N GLY A 214 3.57 3.60 8.01
CA GLY A 214 3.83 2.25 7.51
C GLY A 214 4.85 2.17 6.37
N GLY A 215 5.24 3.31 5.80
CA GLY A 215 6.19 3.43 4.70
C GLY A 215 6.28 4.87 4.20
N ILE A 216 7.33 5.18 3.46
CA ILE A 216 7.61 6.51 2.88
C ILE A 216 8.24 6.34 1.48
N ARG A 217 7.81 7.13 0.50
CA ARG A 217 8.38 7.15 -0.85
C ARG A 217 8.04 8.43 -1.61
N GLN A 218 8.90 8.81 -2.53
CA GLN A 218 8.59 9.82 -3.54
C GLN A 218 7.63 9.27 -4.61
N ASN A 219 6.79 10.15 -5.15
CA ASN A 219 6.12 9.90 -6.41
C ASN A 219 7.05 10.20 -7.61
N ALA A 220 6.56 10.01 -8.83
CA ALA A 220 7.33 10.27 -10.05
C ALA A 220 7.77 11.74 -10.23
N ALA A 221 7.08 12.70 -9.60
CA ALA A 221 7.47 14.11 -9.61
C ALA A 221 8.56 14.45 -8.58
N GLY A 222 8.96 13.49 -7.73
CA GLY A 222 9.91 13.69 -6.64
C GLY A 222 9.28 14.25 -5.36
N ASP A 223 7.96 14.40 -5.30
CA ASP A 223 7.22 14.85 -4.11
C ASP A 223 7.08 13.68 -3.12
N MET A 224 7.26 13.94 -1.81
CA MET A 224 7.42 12.89 -0.79
C MET A 224 6.09 12.52 -0.11
N PHE A 225 5.78 11.23 -0.01
CA PHE A 225 4.55 10.72 0.60
C PHE A 225 4.83 9.66 1.66
N TYR A 226 3.89 9.50 2.59
CA TYR A 226 3.90 8.42 3.56
C TYR A 226 2.49 7.83 3.78
N THR A 227 2.44 6.58 4.22
CA THR A 227 1.20 5.93 4.67
C THR A 227 1.06 6.13 6.15
N ASP A 228 -0.14 6.46 6.62
CA ASP A 228 -0.45 6.61 8.03
C ASP A 228 -1.62 5.70 8.41
N ASN A 229 -1.44 4.92 9.47
CA ASN A 229 -2.41 3.89 9.86
C ASN A 229 -3.59 4.48 10.65
N GLN A 230 -4.75 3.83 10.56
CA GLN A 230 -5.97 4.19 11.30
C GLN A 230 -5.72 4.28 12.82
N GLY A 231 -6.28 5.31 13.46
CA GLY A 231 -6.29 5.50 14.91
C GLY A 231 -6.78 6.90 15.29
N PRO A 232 -6.35 7.46 16.44
CA PRO A 232 -6.61 8.87 16.76
C PRO A 232 -6.25 9.78 15.57
N TRP A 233 -7.13 10.72 15.26
CA TRP A 233 -7.00 11.71 14.19
C TRP A 233 -6.85 11.14 12.76
N ASN A 234 -6.85 9.82 12.62
CA ASN A 234 -6.83 9.09 11.36
C ASN A 234 -8.02 8.13 11.34
N GLY A 235 -9.20 8.59 10.88
CA GLY A 235 -10.42 7.77 10.84
C GLY A 235 -10.24 6.46 10.07
N VAL A 236 -9.35 6.47 9.08
CA VAL A 236 -8.92 5.35 8.25
C VAL A 236 -7.45 5.54 7.86
N CYS A 237 -6.80 4.51 7.31
CA CYS A 237 -5.47 4.64 6.71
C CYS A 237 -5.49 5.66 5.55
N GLY A 238 -4.38 6.37 5.34
CA GLY A 238 -4.27 7.31 4.22
C GLY A 238 -2.85 7.46 3.68
N LEU A 239 -2.76 7.86 2.42
CA LEU A 239 -1.54 8.35 1.78
C LEU A 239 -1.52 9.87 1.93
N LYS A 240 -0.47 10.38 2.57
CA LYS A 240 -0.35 11.81 2.92
C LYS A 240 0.93 12.40 2.34
N HIS A 241 0.82 13.61 1.81
CA HIS A 241 1.93 14.36 1.26
C HIS A 241 2.74 15.02 2.38
N LEU A 242 4.07 14.92 2.32
CA LEU A 242 5.00 15.54 3.26
C LEU A 242 5.53 16.84 2.64
N ILE A 243 4.92 17.96 3.04
CA ILE A 243 5.31 19.30 2.59
C ILE A 243 6.06 20.00 3.73
N PRO A 244 7.30 20.49 3.53
CA PRO A 244 8.02 21.23 4.56
C PRO A 244 7.19 22.37 5.15
N GLY A 245 7.13 22.46 6.48
CA GLY A 245 6.36 23.47 7.21
C GLY A 245 4.87 23.14 7.40
N LYS A 246 4.38 22.00 6.88
CA LYS A 246 2.97 21.59 7.04
C LYS A 246 2.76 20.60 8.19
N PHE A 247 1.48 20.47 8.55
CA PHE A 247 0.91 19.58 9.56
C PHE A 247 0.09 18.47 8.87
N ALA A 248 0.38 17.21 9.17
CA ALA A 248 -0.24 16.02 8.57
C ALA A 248 -1.45 15.47 9.35
N GLY A 249 -1.95 16.21 10.34
CA GLY A 249 -3.26 15.96 10.96
C GLY A 249 -3.26 15.40 12.39
N HIS A 250 -2.16 14.92 12.98
CA HIS A 250 -2.17 14.42 14.37
C HIS A 250 -1.50 15.37 15.40
N PRO A 251 -2.22 16.03 16.32
CA PRO A 251 -1.64 17.05 17.21
C PRO A 251 -0.70 16.51 18.32
N GLY A 252 -0.59 15.20 18.48
CA GLY A 252 0.18 14.54 19.55
C GLY A 252 1.67 14.90 19.61
N GLY A 253 2.28 15.35 18.51
CA GLY A 253 3.68 15.78 18.46
C GLY A 253 3.92 17.27 18.76
N PHE A 254 2.89 18.06 19.05
CA PHE A 254 2.98 19.54 19.07
C PHE A 254 3.99 20.11 20.08
N GLU A 255 4.28 19.39 21.17
CA GLU A 255 5.28 19.84 22.14
C GLU A 255 6.66 20.14 21.51
N TRP A 256 7.01 19.46 20.43
CA TRP A 256 8.34 19.59 19.80
C TRP A 256 8.48 20.77 18.84
N TYR A 257 7.43 21.58 18.63
CA TYR A 257 7.58 22.88 17.93
C TYR A 257 8.60 23.79 18.62
N LYS A 258 8.81 23.63 19.94
CA LYS A 258 9.86 24.33 20.70
C LYS A 258 11.29 24.00 20.25
N LEU A 259 11.49 22.85 19.62
CA LEU A 259 12.78 22.42 19.05
C LEU A 259 12.87 22.68 17.54
N ALA A 260 11.74 23.02 16.90
CA ALA A 260 11.61 23.16 15.45
C ALA A 260 11.29 24.60 15.00
N THR A 261 11.34 25.58 15.91
CA THR A 261 10.87 26.95 15.63
C THR A 261 11.57 27.58 14.42
N GLU A 262 12.86 27.28 14.21
CA GLU A 262 13.63 27.81 13.07
C GLU A 262 13.15 27.26 11.71
N SER A 263 12.77 25.98 11.64
CA SER A 263 12.39 25.33 10.38
C SER A 263 10.87 25.28 10.13
N MET A 264 10.08 25.30 11.20
CA MET A 264 8.62 25.06 11.17
C MET A 264 7.78 26.26 11.60
N GLY A 265 8.42 27.29 12.19
CA GLY A 265 7.70 28.45 12.70
C GLY A 265 6.83 28.14 13.93
N PRO A 266 5.75 28.90 14.16
CA PRO A 266 4.89 28.74 15.32
C PRO A 266 4.06 27.44 15.24
N GLN A 267 3.68 26.92 16.42
CA GLN A 267 2.79 25.77 16.50
C GLN A 267 1.40 26.12 15.92
N PRO A 268 0.83 25.29 15.03
CA PRO A 268 -0.49 25.53 14.47
C PRO A 268 -1.60 25.38 15.52
N PRO A 269 -2.81 25.92 15.26
CA PRO A 269 -3.97 25.67 16.10
C PRO A 269 -4.27 24.17 16.23
N LYS A 270 -4.62 23.70 17.43
CA LYS A 270 -5.06 22.31 17.62
C LYS A 270 -6.35 22.04 16.86
N PRO A 271 -6.47 20.89 16.17
CA PRO A 271 -7.73 20.48 15.54
C PRO A 271 -8.82 20.27 16.59
N LYS A 272 -10.07 20.49 16.20
CA LYS A 272 -11.24 20.19 17.03
C LYS A 272 -11.63 18.72 16.81
N SER A 273 -11.78 17.98 17.90
CA SER A 273 -12.28 16.61 17.84
C SER A 273 -13.74 16.59 17.37
N ASP A 274 -14.15 15.46 16.80
CA ASP A 274 -15.49 15.22 16.24
C ASP A 274 -15.86 16.18 15.09
N SER A 275 -14.85 16.62 14.34
CA SER A 275 -14.96 17.46 13.13
C SER A 275 -14.73 16.63 11.85
N ARG A 276 -14.52 17.29 10.70
CA ARG A 276 -14.22 16.71 9.38
C ARG A 276 -12.88 17.26 8.90
N ILE A 277 -12.12 16.47 8.13
CA ILE A 277 -10.78 16.85 7.65
C ILE A 277 -10.83 18.20 6.94
N MET A 278 -11.70 18.38 5.96
CA MET A 278 -11.76 19.63 5.18
C MET A 278 -12.29 20.83 5.98
N THR A 279 -13.13 20.59 7.00
CA THR A 279 -13.55 21.64 7.93
C THR A 279 -12.37 22.17 8.74
N GLU A 280 -11.50 21.28 9.22
CA GLU A 280 -10.31 21.69 9.97
C GLU A 280 -9.20 22.23 9.06
N ALA A 281 -9.06 21.71 7.84
CA ALA A 281 -8.11 22.22 6.85
C ALA A 281 -8.42 23.66 6.44
N ALA A 282 -9.71 24.03 6.33
CA ALA A 282 -10.11 25.42 6.11
C ALA A 282 -9.79 26.36 7.29
N ARG A 283 -9.55 25.82 8.49
CA ARG A 283 -9.29 26.57 9.72
C ARG A 283 -7.80 26.62 10.10
N ILE A 284 -7.02 25.62 9.68
CA ILE A 284 -5.61 25.43 10.02
C ILE A 284 -4.83 25.49 8.73
N GLU A 285 -4.18 26.62 8.45
CA GLU A 285 -3.43 26.86 7.20
C GLU A 285 -2.31 25.84 6.97
N GLU A 286 -1.70 25.35 8.05
CA GLU A 286 -0.66 24.34 8.00
C GLU A 286 -1.21 22.93 7.74
N PHE A 287 -2.51 22.67 7.90
CA PHE A 287 -3.04 21.32 7.75
C PHE A 287 -3.16 20.93 6.27
N GLU A 288 -2.32 19.99 5.84
CA GLU A 288 -2.45 19.35 4.54
C GLU A 288 -3.35 18.09 4.67
N PRO A 289 -4.51 18.04 4.01
CA PRO A 289 -5.38 16.87 4.05
C PRO A 289 -4.72 15.66 3.37
N PRO A 290 -5.10 14.42 3.75
CA PRO A 290 -4.63 13.23 3.04
C PRO A 290 -4.98 13.29 1.56
N ALA A 291 -4.02 12.95 0.70
CA ALA A 291 -4.24 12.90 -0.75
C ALA A 291 -5.19 11.75 -1.12
N VAL A 292 -5.04 10.60 -0.43
CA VAL A 292 -5.91 9.44 -0.60
C VAL A 292 -6.24 8.83 0.77
N LEU A 293 -7.51 8.51 0.99
CA LEU A 293 -7.98 7.67 2.10
C LEU A 293 -8.21 6.25 1.57
N PHE A 294 -7.77 5.22 2.31
CA PHE A 294 -7.90 3.81 1.93
C PHE A 294 -9.08 3.15 2.67
N PRO A 295 -10.29 3.03 2.09
CA PRO A 295 -11.48 2.71 2.87
C PRO A 295 -11.40 1.42 3.67
N TYR A 296 -11.77 1.47 4.95
CA TYR A 296 -11.76 0.32 5.85
C TYR A 296 -13.09 -0.46 5.75
N PRO A 297 -13.08 -1.79 5.62
CA PRO A 297 -11.94 -2.67 5.39
C PRO A 297 -11.72 -2.96 3.89
N ALA A 298 -12.31 -2.20 2.97
CA ALA A 298 -12.30 -2.52 1.54
C ALA A 298 -10.90 -2.49 0.90
N MET A 299 -10.05 -1.55 1.33
CA MET A 299 -8.69 -1.30 0.86
C MET A 299 -7.67 -1.61 1.96
N GLY A 300 -7.88 -2.70 2.71
CA GLY A 300 -6.98 -3.07 3.79
C GLY A 300 -7.31 -2.42 5.14
N GLN A 301 -6.40 -2.61 6.09
CA GLN A 301 -6.54 -2.16 7.49
C GLN A 301 -5.24 -1.59 8.07
N SER A 302 -4.12 -1.81 7.39
CA SER A 302 -2.80 -1.38 7.81
C SER A 302 -1.94 -1.09 6.58
N ALA A 303 -2.16 0.09 5.99
CA ALA A 303 -1.38 0.57 4.86
C ALA A 303 0.09 0.70 5.26
N SER A 304 0.99 0.17 4.44
CA SER A 304 2.40 0.02 4.74
C SER A 304 3.30 0.57 3.62
N GLY A 305 4.29 -0.20 3.15
CA GLY A 305 5.30 0.24 2.19
C GLY A 305 4.71 0.87 0.94
N ILE A 306 5.47 1.80 0.37
CA ILE A 306 5.10 2.55 -0.83
C ILE A 306 6.22 2.41 -1.86
N VAL A 307 5.85 2.17 -3.11
CA VAL A 307 6.73 2.36 -4.28
C VAL A 307 6.01 3.17 -5.35
N CYS A 308 6.76 3.74 -6.28
CA CYS A 308 6.21 4.41 -7.45
C CYS A 308 6.78 3.74 -8.69
N ASP A 309 5.93 3.47 -9.68
CA ASP A 309 6.38 2.96 -10.97
C ASP A 309 7.02 4.10 -11.76
N THR A 310 8.34 4.07 -11.83
CA THR A 310 9.19 4.96 -12.63
C THR A 310 9.98 4.14 -13.65
N THR A 311 9.41 3.00 -14.06
CA THR A 311 10.11 1.99 -14.86
C THR A 311 9.88 2.12 -16.36
N ASP A 312 9.25 3.21 -16.80
CA ASP A 312 8.94 3.52 -18.21
C ASP A 312 8.17 2.36 -18.90
N GLY A 313 7.09 1.90 -18.26
CA GLY A 313 6.19 0.87 -18.80
C GLY A 313 6.67 -0.58 -18.62
N LYS A 314 7.82 -0.82 -17.97
CA LYS A 314 8.30 -2.19 -17.69
C LYS A 314 7.47 -2.90 -16.61
N PHE A 315 6.74 -2.15 -15.79
CA PHE A 315 5.77 -2.70 -14.83
C PHE A 315 4.32 -2.63 -15.34
N GLY A 316 4.12 -2.67 -16.66
CA GLY A 316 2.80 -2.64 -17.27
C GLY A 316 2.27 -1.22 -17.47
N PRO A 317 0.94 -1.04 -17.59
CA PRO A 317 0.35 0.22 -18.06
C PRO A 317 0.29 1.31 -16.98
N PHE A 318 0.83 1.08 -15.78
CA PHE A 318 0.58 1.89 -14.58
C PHE A 318 1.69 2.91 -14.29
N GLU A 319 2.31 3.42 -15.35
CA GLU A 319 3.44 4.34 -15.24
C GLU A 319 3.09 5.56 -14.37
N ASN A 320 4.05 5.99 -13.55
CA ASN A 320 3.96 7.11 -12.62
C ASN A 320 2.95 6.95 -11.46
N GLN A 321 2.25 5.81 -11.38
CA GLN A 321 1.37 5.53 -10.26
C GLN A 321 2.13 5.05 -9.04
N MET A 322 1.51 5.19 -7.87
CA MET A 322 2.04 4.66 -6.63
C MET A 322 1.38 3.32 -6.29
N PHE A 323 2.13 2.46 -5.62
CA PHE A 323 1.68 1.19 -5.12
C PHE A 323 1.89 1.13 -3.62
N VAL A 324 0.86 0.71 -2.89
CA VAL A 324 0.82 0.72 -1.43
C VAL A 324 0.51 -0.67 -0.94
N ALA A 325 1.37 -1.21 -0.10
CA ALA A 325 1.15 -2.49 0.56
C ALA A 325 0.10 -2.37 1.68
N ASP A 326 -0.54 -3.48 2.00
CA ASP A 326 -1.33 -3.62 3.22
C ASP A 326 -0.87 -4.83 4.04
N GLN A 327 -0.54 -4.60 5.31
CA GLN A 327 -0.05 -5.65 6.20
C GLN A 327 -1.16 -6.64 6.56
N SER A 328 -2.38 -6.17 6.83
CA SER A 328 -3.43 -7.04 7.35
C SER A 328 -4.03 -7.94 6.27
N HIS A 329 -4.16 -7.43 5.05
CA HIS A 329 -4.80 -8.12 3.92
C HIS A 329 -3.79 -8.85 3.05
N SER A 330 -2.49 -8.62 3.22
CA SER A 330 -1.45 -9.23 2.38
C SER A 330 -1.68 -8.90 0.91
N THR A 331 -1.89 -7.61 0.63
CA THR A 331 -2.15 -7.09 -0.71
C THR A 331 -1.18 -5.96 -1.05
N VAL A 332 -1.12 -5.65 -2.34
CA VAL A 332 -0.65 -4.37 -2.87
C VAL A 332 -1.84 -3.71 -3.57
N MET A 333 -2.00 -2.42 -3.35
CA MET A 333 -3.03 -1.55 -3.91
C MET A 333 -2.39 -0.53 -4.83
N ARG A 334 -3.14 -0.03 -5.79
CA ARG A 334 -2.68 0.97 -6.74
C ARG A 334 -3.28 2.34 -6.43
N VAL A 335 -2.53 3.40 -6.68
CA VAL A 335 -2.90 4.78 -6.39
C VAL A 335 -2.58 5.66 -7.59
N TYR A 336 -3.61 6.32 -8.11
CA TYR A 336 -3.50 7.43 -9.05
C TYR A 336 -3.57 8.76 -8.26
N LEU A 337 -2.68 9.69 -8.57
CA LEU A 337 -2.62 11.02 -7.98
C LEU A 337 -2.75 12.10 -9.06
N GLU A 338 -3.44 13.18 -8.72
CA GLU A 338 -3.48 14.41 -9.51
C GLU A 338 -3.29 15.64 -8.62
N LYS A 339 -2.95 16.78 -9.22
CA LYS A 339 -2.91 18.08 -8.55
C LYS A 339 -4.14 18.90 -8.92
N VAL A 340 -4.92 19.27 -7.91
CA VAL A 340 -6.07 20.18 -8.04
C VAL A 340 -5.82 21.37 -7.12
N GLN A 341 -5.85 22.59 -7.67
CA GLN A 341 -5.54 23.83 -6.93
C GLN A 341 -4.18 23.79 -6.20
N GLY A 342 -3.19 23.06 -6.74
CA GLY A 342 -1.86 22.91 -6.14
C GLY A 342 -1.74 21.81 -5.07
N HIS A 343 -2.86 21.18 -4.68
CA HIS A 343 -2.89 20.11 -3.69
C HIS A 343 -3.02 18.74 -4.36
N TYR A 344 -2.43 17.72 -3.74
CA TYR A 344 -2.60 16.35 -4.21
C TYR A 344 -3.92 15.76 -3.73
N GLN A 345 -4.62 15.08 -4.62
CA GLN A 345 -5.73 14.19 -4.34
C GLN A 345 -5.75 13.05 -5.36
N GLY A 346 -6.61 12.05 -5.19
CA GLY A 346 -6.71 11.00 -6.19
C GLY A 346 -7.49 9.76 -5.77
N ALA A 347 -7.27 8.67 -6.49
CA ALA A 347 -8.00 7.42 -6.33
C ALA A 347 -7.10 6.24 -5.96
N CYS A 348 -7.62 5.32 -5.17
CA CYS A 348 -7.04 4.00 -4.98
C CYS A 348 -7.89 2.88 -5.60
N PHE A 349 -7.21 1.81 -5.99
CA PHE A 349 -7.76 0.64 -6.67
C PHE A 349 -7.16 -0.64 -6.06
N PRO A 350 -7.94 -1.73 -5.91
CA PRO A 350 -7.38 -3.05 -5.69
C PRO A 350 -6.40 -3.40 -6.83
N PHE A 351 -5.38 -4.23 -6.55
CA PHE A 351 -4.37 -4.56 -7.55
C PHE A 351 -3.87 -6.00 -7.47
N ARG A 352 -3.21 -6.39 -6.37
CA ARG A 352 -2.70 -7.76 -6.23
C ARG A 352 -2.85 -8.30 -4.80
N ALA A 353 -3.46 -9.46 -4.68
CA ALA A 353 -3.54 -10.26 -3.46
C ALA A 353 -2.66 -11.53 -3.55
N GLY A 354 -2.78 -12.42 -2.57
CA GLY A 354 -2.12 -13.73 -2.60
C GLY A 354 -0.68 -13.76 -2.09
N PHE A 355 -0.20 -12.67 -1.50
CA PHE A 355 1.11 -12.64 -0.85
C PHE A 355 1.17 -13.54 0.39
N GLY A 356 2.36 -14.06 0.67
CA GLY A 356 2.59 -15.07 1.68
C GLY A 356 2.47 -14.57 3.12
N SER A 357 2.60 -13.27 3.39
CA SER A 357 2.57 -12.71 4.75
C SER A 357 2.02 -11.27 4.76
N GLY A 358 2.02 -10.61 5.91
CA GLY A 358 1.56 -9.22 5.99
C GLY A 358 2.56 -8.27 5.38
N ASN A 359 2.24 -7.69 4.23
CA ASN A 359 3.17 -6.88 3.44
C ASN A 359 3.56 -5.60 4.18
N VAL A 360 4.85 -5.32 4.26
CA VAL A 360 5.41 -4.12 4.90
C VAL A 360 6.42 -3.44 3.98
N GLY A 361 7.49 -4.12 3.57
CA GLY A 361 8.50 -3.54 2.70
C GLY A 361 8.13 -3.68 1.24
N LEU A 362 8.32 -2.61 0.46
CA LEU A 362 8.21 -2.62 -1.01
C LEU A 362 9.47 -2.01 -1.63
N GLU A 363 9.91 -2.56 -2.76
CA GLU A 363 10.93 -1.94 -3.62
C GLU A 363 10.64 -2.22 -5.08
N MET A 364 10.52 -1.15 -5.87
CA MET A 364 10.44 -1.24 -7.33
C MET A 364 11.84 -1.19 -7.91
N SER A 365 12.16 -2.14 -8.76
CA SER A 365 13.45 -2.22 -9.45
C SER A 365 13.37 -1.63 -10.86
N PRO A 366 14.49 -1.17 -11.44
CA PRO A 366 14.52 -0.57 -12.78
C PRO A 366 14.11 -1.50 -13.94
N ASP A 367 14.03 -2.81 -13.69
CA ASP A 367 13.58 -3.80 -14.68
C ASP A 367 12.06 -4.02 -14.69
N GLY A 368 11.32 -3.36 -13.79
CA GLY A 368 9.89 -3.56 -13.62
C GLY A 368 9.53 -4.70 -12.66
N SER A 369 10.45 -5.23 -11.85
CA SER A 369 10.09 -6.15 -10.77
C SER A 369 9.80 -5.38 -9.48
N MET A 370 8.79 -5.81 -8.73
CA MET A 370 8.50 -5.30 -7.38
C MET A 370 8.85 -6.35 -6.31
N PHE A 371 9.79 -6.06 -5.44
CA PHE A 371 10.06 -6.86 -4.25
C PHE A 371 9.08 -6.51 -3.13
N VAL A 372 8.58 -7.53 -2.45
CA VAL A 372 7.60 -7.43 -1.37
C VAL A 372 8.08 -8.25 -0.18
N GLY A 373 8.19 -7.59 0.97
CA GLY A 373 8.57 -8.20 2.24
C GLY A 373 7.40 -8.17 3.20
N GLY A 374 7.25 -9.22 4.01
CA GLY A 374 6.14 -9.28 4.95
C GLY A 374 6.47 -9.92 6.28
N THR A 375 5.65 -9.57 7.27
CA THR A 375 5.66 -10.09 8.64
C THR A 375 4.24 -10.08 9.22
N ASN A 376 3.92 -11.08 10.05
CA ASN A 376 2.72 -11.09 10.90
C ASN A 376 3.05 -10.84 12.39
N ARG A 377 4.27 -10.39 12.70
CA ARG A 377 4.68 -10.09 14.08
C ARG A 377 3.85 -8.93 14.62
N GLY A 378 3.16 -9.19 15.73
CA GLY A 378 2.32 -8.20 16.42
C GLY A 378 0.88 -8.17 15.92
N TRP A 379 0.66 -8.29 14.61
CA TRP A 379 -0.66 -8.26 13.98
C TRP A 379 -0.85 -9.38 12.97
N GLY A 380 -1.96 -10.12 13.10
CA GLY A 380 -2.32 -11.16 12.15
C GLY A 380 -2.56 -10.60 10.74
N ALA A 381 -2.18 -11.37 9.73
CA ALA A 381 -2.36 -11.05 8.33
C ALA A 381 -3.13 -12.18 7.62
N ARG A 382 -3.72 -11.90 6.45
CA ARG A 382 -4.37 -12.92 5.61
C ARG A 382 -3.37 -13.91 5.01
N GLY A 383 -2.15 -13.45 4.71
CA GLY A 383 -1.06 -14.28 4.24
C GLY A 383 -0.75 -15.38 5.26
N PRO A 384 -0.61 -16.65 4.83
CA PRO A 384 -0.57 -17.79 5.74
C PRO A 384 0.77 -17.97 6.46
N LYS A 385 1.83 -17.29 6.02
CA LYS A 385 3.20 -17.43 6.56
C LYS A 385 3.49 -16.33 7.58
N PRO A 386 4.31 -16.62 8.60
CA PRO A 386 4.72 -15.61 9.58
C PRO A 386 5.57 -14.49 8.99
N PHE A 387 6.28 -14.78 7.91
CA PHE A 387 7.06 -13.83 7.13
C PHE A 387 7.24 -14.37 5.71
N ALA A 388 7.52 -13.47 4.78
CA ALA A 388 7.81 -13.81 3.39
C ALA A 388 8.72 -12.76 2.75
N VAL A 389 9.49 -13.19 1.75
CA VAL A 389 10.12 -12.32 0.75
C VAL A 389 9.68 -12.84 -0.61
N GLU A 390 9.14 -11.96 -1.42
CA GLU A 390 8.52 -12.30 -2.68
C GLU A 390 8.87 -11.24 -3.72
N ARG A 391 8.83 -11.61 -5.00
CA ARG A 391 8.97 -10.71 -6.13
C ARG A 391 7.74 -10.83 -7.01
N MET A 392 7.13 -9.71 -7.33
CA MET A 392 6.02 -9.61 -8.27
C MET A 392 6.53 -9.11 -9.63
N ASN A 393 6.13 -9.80 -10.70
CA ASN A 393 6.56 -9.50 -12.06
C ASN A 393 5.35 -9.35 -12.98
N TRP A 394 5.35 -8.31 -13.80
CA TRP A 394 4.39 -8.19 -14.88
C TRP A 394 4.65 -9.28 -15.94
N THR A 395 3.60 -9.96 -16.41
CA THR A 395 3.71 -11.05 -17.38
C THR A 395 3.83 -10.57 -18.83
N GLY A 396 3.78 -9.26 -19.06
CA GLY A 396 3.70 -8.64 -20.38
C GLY A 396 2.28 -8.55 -20.95
N LYS A 397 1.26 -8.99 -20.19
CA LYS A 397 -0.15 -8.88 -20.58
C LYS A 397 -0.82 -7.70 -19.90
N THR A 398 -1.56 -6.89 -20.65
CA THR A 398 -2.31 -5.76 -20.09
C THR A 398 -3.66 -6.24 -19.55
N PRO A 399 -4.00 -6.00 -18.26
CA PRO A 399 -5.35 -6.24 -17.76
C PRO A 399 -6.29 -5.13 -18.21
N PHE A 400 -7.57 -5.43 -18.45
CA PHE A 400 -8.59 -4.40 -18.63
C PHE A 400 -8.97 -3.80 -17.26
N GLU A 401 -8.62 -2.54 -17.04
CA GLU A 401 -8.77 -1.83 -15.76
C GLU A 401 -9.10 -0.34 -15.96
N ILE A 402 -9.57 0.29 -14.89
CA ILE A 402 -9.56 1.75 -14.77
C ILE A 402 -8.12 2.16 -14.46
N LEU A 403 -7.41 2.69 -15.44
CA LEU A 403 -6.07 3.22 -15.29
C LEU A 403 -6.08 4.44 -14.36
N GLU A 404 -6.95 5.40 -14.62
CA GLU A 404 -7.04 6.65 -13.84
C GLU A 404 -8.49 7.02 -13.58
N MET A 405 -8.74 7.74 -12.50
CA MET A 405 -10.01 8.40 -12.21
C MET A 405 -9.67 9.85 -11.84
N ARG A 406 -10.04 10.78 -12.71
CA ARG A 406 -9.71 12.22 -12.63
C ARG A 406 -10.94 13.03 -12.26
N ALA A 407 -10.81 13.97 -11.33
CA ALA A 407 -11.87 14.95 -11.10
C ALA A 407 -11.95 15.92 -12.28
N ILE A 408 -13.17 16.12 -12.79
CA ILE A 408 -13.47 17.12 -13.83
C ILE A 408 -14.63 17.99 -13.34
N GLU A 409 -14.92 19.09 -14.04
CA GLU A 409 -16.09 19.92 -13.72
C GLU A 409 -17.36 19.07 -13.79
N GLY A 410 -18.06 18.96 -12.64
CA GLY A 410 -19.33 18.23 -12.54
C GLY A 410 -19.23 16.71 -12.57
N GLY A 411 -18.05 16.09 -12.40
CA GLY A 411 -17.95 14.63 -12.36
C GLY A 411 -16.53 14.06 -12.36
N PHE A 412 -16.39 12.89 -13.00
CA PHE A 412 -15.09 12.22 -13.16
C PHE A 412 -14.86 11.78 -14.61
N GLU A 413 -13.61 11.81 -15.04
CA GLU A 413 -13.13 11.08 -16.22
C GLU A 413 -12.41 9.81 -15.76
N LEU A 414 -12.77 8.67 -16.34
CA LEU A 414 -12.05 7.42 -16.19
C LEU A 414 -11.19 7.20 -17.44
N VAL A 415 -9.91 6.91 -17.24
CA VAL A 415 -9.03 6.40 -18.30
C VAL A 415 -8.94 4.89 -18.15
N LEU A 416 -9.07 4.14 -19.24
CA LEU A 416 -9.03 2.69 -19.26
C LEU A 416 -7.71 2.19 -19.84
N THR A 417 -7.22 1.04 -19.37
CA THR A 417 -5.99 0.41 -19.89
C THR A 417 -6.16 -0.21 -21.28
N GLU A 418 -7.39 -0.56 -21.65
CA GLU A 418 -7.75 -1.08 -22.97
C GLU A 418 -9.08 -0.48 -23.44
N PRO A 419 -9.35 -0.40 -24.75
CA PRO A 419 -10.61 0.11 -25.26
C PRO A 419 -11.83 -0.70 -24.79
N ALA A 420 -12.80 -0.03 -24.19
CA ALA A 420 -14.11 -0.59 -23.91
C ALA A 420 -14.89 -0.90 -25.20
N LYS A 421 -15.71 -1.94 -25.14
CA LYS A 421 -16.65 -2.33 -26.18
C LYS A 421 -17.91 -1.47 -26.06
N ALA A 422 -18.17 -0.62 -27.04
CA ALA A 422 -19.25 0.37 -26.97
C ALA A 422 -20.64 -0.22 -26.67
N ASP A 423 -20.96 -1.42 -27.18
CA ASP A 423 -22.24 -2.08 -26.93
C ASP A 423 -22.39 -2.67 -25.50
N SER A 424 -21.29 -2.78 -24.75
CA SER A 424 -21.32 -3.17 -23.33
C SER A 424 -21.68 -1.99 -22.41
N LEU A 425 -21.57 -0.76 -22.91
CA LEU A 425 -21.99 0.43 -22.21
C LEU A 425 -23.51 0.60 -22.33
N LYS A 426 -24.21 0.36 -21.24
CA LYS A 426 -25.65 0.54 -20.99
C LYS A 426 -25.94 1.85 -20.26
N GLY A 427 -25.12 2.86 -20.49
CA GLY A 427 -25.27 4.19 -19.88
C GLY A 427 -25.03 4.16 -18.37
N THR A 428 -25.89 4.84 -17.62
CA THR A 428 -25.76 4.98 -16.15
C THR A 428 -25.89 3.65 -15.42
N ASP A 429 -26.54 2.63 -16.00
CA ASP A 429 -26.79 1.34 -15.35
C ASP A 429 -25.51 0.54 -15.07
N ASN A 430 -24.42 0.83 -15.79
CA ASN A 430 -23.13 0.21 -15.50
C ASN A 430 -22.47 0.75 -14.23
N PHE A 431 -22.85 1.95 -13.76
CA PHE A 431 -22.09 2.69 -12.76
C PHE A 431 -22.95 2.94 -11.53
N ALA A 432 -22.42 2.59 -10.37
CA ALA A 432 -23.00 2.93 -9.08
C ALA A 432 -21.99 3.73 -8.25
N MET A 433 -22.45 4.77 -7.58
CA MET A 433 -21.61 5.59 -6.71
C MET A 433 -22.27 5.82 -5.36
N LYS A 434 -21.48 5.73 -4.31
CA LYS A 434 -21.81 6.27 -2.98
C LYS A 434 -20.65 7.13 -2.50
N THR A 435 -20.94 8.06 -1.60
CA THR A 435 -19.90 8.84 -0.94
C THR A 435 -20.05 8.76 0.56
N TYR A 436 -18.95 8.92 1.27
CA TYR A 436 -18.92 8.99 2.73
C TYR A 436 -17.63 9.70 3.16
N THR A 437 -17.60 10.16 4.40
CA THR A 437 -16.38 10.67 5.03
C THR A 437 -16.16 9.98 6.38
N TYR A 438 -15.16 10.44 7.13
CA TYR A 438 -14.80 9.92 8.43
C TYR A 438 -14.76 11.05 9.45
N ILE A 439 -15.11 10.73 10.70
CA ILE A 439 -15.00 11.66 11.81
C ILE A 439 -13.51 11.88 12.10
N TYR A 440 -13.09 13.15 12.05
CA TYR A 440 -11.77 13.59 12.45
C TYR A 440 -11.77 13.91 13.94
N ARG A 441 -11.18 13.01 14.75
CA ARG A 441 -11.35 13.00 16.22
C ARG A 441 -10.19 12.35 16.94
N GLU A 442 -10.08 12.57 18.24
CA GLU A 442 -9.01 12.00 19.07
C GLU A 442 -9.21 10.49 19.40
N GLN A 443 -10.43 9.97 19.29
CA GLN A 443 -10.70 8.56 19.54
C GLN A 443 -10.17 7.67 18.42
N TYR A 444 -9.89 6.40 18.75
CA TYR A 444 -9.33 5.46 17.79
C TYR A 444 -10.28 5.16 16.63
N GLY A 445 -9.84 5.48 15.41
CA GLY A 445 -10.53 5.18 14.17
C GLY A 445 -11.87 5.90 14.03
N SER A 446 -12.55 5.67 12.92
CA SER A 446 -13.88 6.21 12.66
C SER A 446 -14.71 5.23 11.85
N PRO A 447 -16.03 5.13 12.10
CA PRO A 447 -16.94 4.59 11.10
C PRO A 447 -16.97 5.52 9.87
N ALA A 448 -17.44 5.00 8.74
CA ALA A 448 -17.91 5.85 7.65
C ALA A 448 -19.16 6.61 8.13
N VAL A 449 -19.23 7.91 7.82
CA VAL A 449 -20.32 8.81 8.20
C VAL A 449 -20.70 9.70 7.01
N ASP A 450 -21.81 10.42 7.17
CA ASP A 450 -22.30 11.39 6.19
C ASP A 450 -22.51 10.76 4.80
N GLU A 451 -22.97 9.49 4.77
CA GLU A 451 -23.15 8.75 3.52
C GLU A 451 -24.23 9.38 2.63
N THR A 452 -23.92 9.49 1.34
CA THR A 452 -24.88 9.92 0.31
C THR A 452 -24.75 9.06 -0.94
N VAL A 453 -25.77 9.08 -1.80
CA VAL A 453 -25.78 8.38 -3.10
C VAL A 453 -25.89 9.43 -4.21
N PRO A 454 -24.76 9.89 -4.79
CA PRO A 454 -24.79 10.79 -5.93
C PRO A 454 -25.48 10.17 -7.13
N LYS A 455 -26.11 11.00 -7.96
CA LYS A 455 -26.76 10.54 -9.19
C LYS A 455 -25.82 10.73 -10.36
N ILE A 456 -25.42 9.62 -10.99
CA ILE A 456 -24.76 9.66 -12.30
C ILE A 456 -25.84 9.99 -13.33
N THR A 457 -25.73 11.15 -13.97
CA THR A 457 -26.77 11.70 -14.85
C THR A 457 -26.48 11.49 -16.33
N ASP A 458 -25.21 11.33 -16.69
CA ASP A 458 -24.75 11.14 -18.07
C ASP A 458 -23.46 10.34 -18.07
N VAL A 459 -23.29 9.51 -19.11
CA VAL A 459 -22.09 8.69 -19.32
C VAL A 459 -21.71 8.76 -20.79
N GLN A 460 -20.48 9.17 -21.08
CA GLN A 460 -19.98 9.31 -22.43
C GLN A 460 -18.71 8.49 -22.61
N LEU A 461 -18.67 7.68 -23.66
CA LEU A 461 -17.48 6.94 -24.08
C LEU A 461 -16.81 7.67 -25.24
N SER A 462 -15.50 7.87 -25.15
CA SER A 462 -14.70 8.40 -26.25
C SER A 462 -14.73 7.48 -27.48
N ALA A 463 -14.43 8.06 -28.65
CA ALA A 463 -14.45 7.31 -29.91
C ALA A 463 -13.43 6.16 -29.96
N ASP A 464 -12.28 6.29 -29.27
CA ASP A 464 -11.27 5.24 -29.15
C ASP A 464 -11.64 4.18 -28.09
N GLY A 465 -12.66 4.43 -27.27
CA GLY A 465 -13.11 3.57 -26.19
C GLY A 465 -12.23 3.60 -24.93
N LEU A 466 -11.25 4.51 -24.83
CA LEU A 466 -10.30 4.57 -23.71
C LEU A 466 -10.74 5.50 -22.57
N HIS A 467 -11.66 6.43 -22.83
CA HIS A 467 -12.10 7.43 -21.85
C HIS A 467 -13.60 7.31 -21.59
N VAL A 468 -13.98 7.28 -20.32
CA VAL A 468 -15.38 7.32 -19.88
C VAL A 468 -15.60 8.56 -19.03
N VAL A 469 -16.41 9.49 -19.50
CA VAL A 469 -16.80 10.69 -18.75
C VAL A 469 -18.12 10.42 -18.02
N LEU A 470 -18.12 10.62 -16.71
CA LEU A 470 -19.28 10.49 -15.82
C LEU A 470 -19.70 11.87 -15.33
N LYS A 471 -20.92 12.33 -15.65
CA LYS A 471 -21.50 13.52 -15.02
C LYS A 471 -22.28 13.13 -13.78
N ILE A 472 -22.04 13.83 -12.68
CA ILE A 472 -22.52 13.45 -11.36
C ILE A 472 -23.16 14.65 -10.68
N ASP A 473 -24.40 14.47 -10.27
CA ASP A 473 -25.08 15.36 -9.35
C ASP A 473 -24.87 14.87 -7.91
N GLY A 474 -24.48 15.77 -7.01
CA GLY A 474 -24.25 15.46 -5.59
C GLY A 474 -22.83 15.08 -5.20
N LEU A 475 -21.78 15.56 -5.90
CA LEU A 475 -20.39 15.43 -5.43
C LEU A 475 -20.21 16.10 -4.04
N GLN A 476 -19.43 15.47 -3.15
CA GLN A 476 -19.20 15.95 -1.78
C GLN A 476 -17.70 16.22 -1.54
N ILE A 477 -17.33 17.46 -1.23
CA ILE A 477 -15.95 17.80 -0.84
C ILE A 477 -15.63 17.16 0.53
N GLY A 478 -14.43 16.61 0.67
CA GLY A 478 -13.93 15.90 1.85
C GLY A 478 -14.43 14.45 1.98
N HIS A 479 -15.08 13.91 0.94
CA HIS A 479 -15.58 12.54 0.93
C HIS A 479 -14.71 11.62 0.07
N VAL A 480 -14.78 10.33 0.37
CA VAL A 480 -14.44 9.27 -0.56
C VAL A 480 -15.64 9.00 -1.45
N HIS A 481 -15.44 8.96 -2.76
CA HIS A 481 -16.41 8.53 -3.77
C HIS A 481 -16.07 7.09 -4.17
N GLU A 482 -16.86 6.15 -3.66
CA GLU A 482 -16.75 4.74 -4.03
C GLU A 482 -17.55 4.50 -5.31
N LEU A 483 -16.83 4.27 -6.41
CA LEU A 483 -17.37 3.89 -7.70
C LEU A 483 -17.34 2.37 -7.85
N THR A 484 -18.45 1.80 -8.32
CA THR A 484 -18.52 0.42 -8.77
C THR A 484 -18.97 0.40 -10.23
N VAL A 485 -18.22 -0.30 -11.08
CA VAL A 485 -18.48 -0.47 -12.51
C VAL A 485 -18.82 -1.92 -12.79
N THR A 486 -19.98 -2.18 -13.39
CA THR A 486 -20.47 -3.53 -13.70
C THR A 486 -20.84 -3.65 -15.17
N GLY A 487 -20.57 -4.80 -15.78
CA GLY A 487 -20.97 -5.11 -17.15
C GLY A 487 -20.22 -4.38 -18.27
N LEU A 488 -19.26 -3.50 -17.95
CA LEU A 488 -18.35 -2.92 -18.94
C LEU A 488 -17.32 -3.97 -19.38
N LEU A 489 -17.17 -4.17 -20.69
CA LEU A 489 -16.26 -5.16 -21.28
C LEU A 489 -15.26 -4.49 -22.21
N ASN A 490 -14.06 -5.04 -22.37
CA ASN A 490 -13.13 -4.66 -23.43
C ASN A 490 -13.53 -5.28 -24.79
N LYS A 491 -12.78 -4.94 -25.86
CA LYS A 491 -13.00 -5.52 -27.20
C LYS A 491 -12.85 -7.06 -27.27
N ALA A 492 -12.10 -7.66 -26.35
CA ALA A 492 -11.95 -9.11 -26.24
C ALA A 492 -13.08 -9.79 -25.44
N GLY A 493 -13.99 -9.01 -24.86
CA GLY A 493 -15.10 -9.52 -24.03
C GLY A 493 -14.74 -9.76 -22.57
N ASN A 494 -13.57 -9.31 -22.11
CA ASN A 494 -13.16 -9.41 -20.70
C ASN A 494 -13.79 -8.28 -19.88
N PRO A 495 -14.27 -8.56 -18.65
CA PRO A 495 -14.69 -7.52 -17.72
C PRO A 495 -13.49 -6.76 -17.14
N LEU A 496 -13.76 -5.64 -16.47
CA LEU A 496 -12.76 -5.00 -15.61
C LEU A 496 -12.24 -6.01 -14.58
N LEU A 497 -10.92 -6.16 -14.48
CA LEU A 497 -10.31 -7.04 -13.49
C LEU A 497 -10.65 -6.57 -12.07
N HIS A 498 -10.61 -5.25 -11.86
CA HIS A 498 -10.99 -4.61 -10.62
C HIS A 498 -12.13 -3.61 -10.89
N PRO A 499 -13.39 -3.96 -10.55
CA PRO A 499 -14.56 -3.14 -10.87
C PRO A 499 -14.79 -1.96 -9.92
N LYS A 500 -13.86 -1.69 -8.99
CA LYS A 500 -14.03 -0.67 -7.94
C LYS A 500 -12.91 0.35 -7.94
N ALA A 501 -13.27 1.60 -7.69
CA ALA A 501 -12.37 2.73 -7.49
C ALA A 501 -12.84 3.57 -6.30
N TYR A 502 -11.89 4.16 -5.57
CA TYR A 502 -12.18 4.97 -4.39
C TYR A 502 -11.44 6.30 -4.51
N TYR A 503 -12.15 7.36 -4.90
CA TYR A 503 -11.57 8.68 -5.11
C TYR A 503 -11.73 9.54 -3.85
N THR A 504 -10.66 10.15 -3.35
CA THR A 504 -10.73 11.12 -2.24
C THR A 504 -10.82 12.53 -2.83
N LEU A 505 -11.99 13.16 -2.72
CA LEU A 505 -12.26 14.48 -3.32
C LEU A 505 -12.09 15.60 -2.29
N ASN A 506 -10.95 16.26 -2.27
CA ASN A 506 -10.70 17.40 -1.36
C ASN A 506 -11.01 18.76 -2.03
N TYR A 507 -10.76 18.86 -3.33
CA TYR A 507 -10.91 20.08 -4.11
C TYR A 507 -11.61 19.77 -5.45
N LEU A 508 -12.41 20.72 -5.93
CA LEU A 508 -12.98 20.69 -7.27
C LEU A 508 -12.01 21.36 -8.25
N PRO A 509 -11.89 20.84 -9.50
CA PRO A 509 -10.99 21.36 -10.53
C PRO A 509 -11.34 22.77 -11.00
#